data_AF-A0A165MLE2-F1
#
_entry.id   AF-A0A165MLE2-F1
#
_cell.length_a   1.000
_cell.length_b   1.000
_cell.length_c   1.000
_cell.angle_alpha   90.00
_cell.angle_beta   90.00
_cell.angle_gamma   90.00
#
_symmetry.space_group_name_H-M   'P 1'
#
loop_
_entity.id
_entity.type
_entity.pdbx_description
1 polymer ?
#
loop_
_entity_poly.entity_id
_entity_poly.type
_entity_poly.pdbx_seq_one_letter_code
_entity_poly.pdbx_strand_id
1 'polypeptide(L)'
;MPKVKRATTRPRLSLPRRISEEEARADYRKVKLGMPGPVDSWIAAGAADGYKIDSECPLGPDEVQCTLQMQHVGAPSDNPYFSDPDTFVLYLTVTGAVHVRGSRTAEASRRRIVLDRYQGWSDSLEAPEWTRWASGQTTAFRQRKSSLADVVRNALWEDAVTPLIDALDAAHLRH
;
A
#
# COMPACT_ATOMS: atom_id res chain seq x y z
N MET A 1 -20.85 -70.30 6.73
CA MET A 1 -20.35 -69.11 6.01
C MET A 1 -21.25 -67.92 6.28
N PRO A 2 -20.80 -66.87 7.00
CA PRO A 2 -21.61 -65.68 7.27
C PRO A 2 -21.39 -64.59 6.21
N LYS A 3 -22.48 -63.99 5.72
CA LYS A 3 -22.46 -62.91 4.71
C LYS A 3 -22.18 -61.56 5.37
N VAL A 4 -21.06 -60.92 5.00
CA VAL A 4 -20.72 -59.55 5.41
C VAL A 4 -21.59 -58.55 4.67
N LYS A 5 -22.44 -57.82 5.38
CA LYS A 5 -23.22 -56.70 4.83
C LYS A 5 -22.30 -55.47 4.77
N ARG A 6 -21.93 -55.01 3.56
CA ARG A 6 -21.23 -53.74 3.36
C ARG A 6 -22.18 -52.58 3.67
N ALA A 7 -21.83 -51.76 4.65
CA ALA A 7 -22.50 -50.49 4.90
C ALA A 7 -22.11 -49.49 3.79
N THR A 8 -23.08 -49.02 3.02
CA THR A 8 -22.89 -47.96 2.03
C THR A 8 -22.88 -46.62 2.76
N THR A 9 -21.69 -46.08 3.01
CA THR A 9 -21.51 -44.71 3.51
C THR A 9 -21.99 -43.73 2.45
N ARG A 10 -23.12 -43.05 2.70
CA ARG A 10 -23.57 -41.94 1.85
C ARG A 10 -22.59 -40.76 2.03
N PRO A 11 -22.08 -40.16 0.94
CA PRO A 11 -21.30 -38.94 1.05
C PRO A 11 -22.20 -37.85 1.64
N ARG A 12 -21.80 -37.29 2.78
CA ARG A 12 -22.44 -36.10 3.33
C ARG A 12 -22.17 -34.97 2.35
N LEU A 13 -23.19 -34.54 1.62
CA LEU A 13 -23.15 -33.30 0.86
C LEU A 13 -22.93 -32.17 1.88
N SER A 14 -21.69 -31.69 1.94
CA SER A 14 -21.35 -30.51 2.74
C SER A 14 -22.16 -29.34 2.22
N LEU A 15 -22.97 -28.73 3.09
CA LEU A 15 -23.65 -27.49 2.75
C LEU A 15 -22.59 -26.45 2.36
N PRO A 16 -22.88 -25.62 1.34
CA PRO A 16 -21.97 -24.56 0.94
C PRO A 16 -21.65 -23.69 2.15
N ARG A 17 -20.35 -23.47 2.38
CA ARG A 17 -19.86 -22.60 3.44
C ARG A 17 -20.55 -21.24 3.28
N ARG A 18 -21.15 -20.74 4.36
CA ARG A 18 -21.62 -19.36 4.40
C ARG A 18 -20.39 -18.46 4.30
N ILE A 19 -20.30 -17.75 3.18
CA ILE A 19 -19.29 -16.74 2.94
C ILE A 19 -19.71 -15.51 3.73
N SER A 20 -18.78 -14.85 4.43
CA SER A 20 -19.09 -13.57 5.08
C SER A 20 -19.28 -12.49 4.03
N GLU A 21 -19.98 -11.41 4.38
CA GLU A 21 -20.13 -10.25 3.50
C GLU A 21 -18.78 -9.63 3.12
N GLU A 22 -17.83 -9.65 4.05
CA GLU A 22 -16.45 -9.20 3.84
C GLU A 22 -15.68 -10.10 2.85
N GLU A 23 -15.84 -11.43 2.97
CA GLU A 23 -15.21 -12.41 2.07
C GLU A 23 -15.82 -12.31 0.65
N ALA A 24 -17.13 -12.15 0.54
CA ALA A 24 -17.81 -11.90 -0.74
C ALA A 24 -17.39 -10.58 -1.40
N ARG A 25 -17.20 -9.52 -0.59
CA ARG A 25 -16.68 -8.22 -1.04
C ARG A 25 -15.25 -8.33 -1.56
N ALA A 26 -14.39 -9.05 -0.86
CA ALA A 26 -13.00 -9.27 -1.26
C ALA A 26 -12.93 -10.05 -2.59
N ASP A 27 -13.73 -11.11 -2.71
CA ASP A 27 -13.81 -11.91 -3.94
C ASP A 27 -14.29 -11.09 -5.13
N TYR A 28 -15.32 -10.24 -4.94
CA TYR A 28 -15.79 -9.35 -6.00
C TYR A 28 -14.69 -8.39 -6.45
N ARG A 29 -14.01 -7.73 -5.51
CA ARG A 29 -12.93 -6.77 -5.83
C ARG A 29 -11.78 -7.42 -6.55
N LYS A 30 -11.42 -8.64 -6.15
CA LYS A 30 -10.38 -9.42 -6.83
C LYS A 30 -10.78 -9.80 -8.25
N VAL A 31 -11.99 -10.33 -8.43
CA VAL A 31 -12.44 -10.89 -9.72
C VAL A 31 -12.85 -9.80 -10.71
N LYS A 32 -13.47 -8.71 -10.23
CA LYS A 32 -14.07 -7.67 -11.10
C LYS A 32 -13.21 -6.43 -11.24
N LEU A 33 -12.48 -6.05 -10.20
CA LEU A 33 -11.71 -4.81 -10.17
C LEU A 33 -10.19 -5.05 -10.23
N GLY A 34 -9.74 -6.32 -10.22
CA GLY A 34 -8.32 -6.65 -10.23
C GLY A 34 -7.57 -6.18 -8.98
N MET A 35 -8.28 -6.00 -7.86
CA MET A 35 -7.73 -5.48 -6.63
C MET A 35 -7.18 -6.58 -5.71
N PRO A 36 -6.20 -6.30 -4.84
CA PRO A 36 -5.57 -5.00 -4.57
C PRO A 36 -4.77 -4.45 -5.76
N GLY A 37 -4.79 -3.13 -5.94
CA GLY A 37 -3.99 -2.47 -6.97
C GLY A 37 -2.48 -2.63 -6.73
N PRO A 38 -1.62 -2.20 -7.67
CA PRO A 38 -0.17 -2.26 -7.52
C PRO A 38 0.34 -1.55 -6.26
N VAL A 39 -0.22 -0.38 -5.95
CA VAL A 39 0.10 0.40 -4.75
C VAL A 39 -0.32 -0.35 -3.49
N ASP A 40 -1.57 -0.79 -3.39
CA ASP A 40 -2.05 -1.54 -2.22
C ASP A 40 -1.24 -2.83 -1.97
N SER A 41 -0.93 -3.57 -3.05
CA SER A 41 -0.13 -4.78 -3.00
C SER A 41 1.28 -4.51 -2.50
N TRP A 42 1.88 -3.41 -2.97
CA TRP A 42 3.20 -2.98 -2.55
C TRP A 42 3.22 -2.56 -1.07
N ILE A 43 2.22 -1.81 -0.61
CA ILE A 43 2.09 -1.41 0.80
C ILE A 43 1.92 -2.63 1.69
N ALA A 44 1.06 -3.58 1.30
CA ALA A 44 0.83 -4.80 2.05
C ALA A 44 2.11 -5.65 2.17
N ALA A 45 2.88 -5.78 1.09
CA ALA A 45 4.17 -6.47 1.10
C ALA A 45 5.18 -5.75 2.01
N GLY A 46 5.29 -4.42 1.89
CA GLY A 46 6.18 -3.61 2.73
C GLY A 46 5.83 -3.67 4.22
N ALA A 47 4.53 -3.68 4.55
CA ALA A 47 4.07 -3.84 5.92
C ALA A 47 4.39 -5.23 6.49
N ALA A 48 4.22 -6.30 5.71
CA ALA A 48 4.55 -7.66 6.13
C ALA A 48 6.06 -7.85 6.40
N ASP A 49 6.91 -7.22 5.59
CA ASP A 49 8.36 -7.26 5.75
C ASP A 49 8.86 -6.33 6.87
N GLY A 50 8.18 -5.19 7.08
CA GLY A 50 8.53 -4.19 8.08
C GLY A 50 8.48 -4.70 9.54
N TYR A 51 7.63 -5.69 9.84
CA TYR A 51 7.59 -6.32 11.16
C TYR A 51 8.87 -7.11 11.53
N LYS A 52 9.75 -7.38 10.56
CA LYS A 52 10.97 -8.19 10.77
C LYS A 52 12.25 -7.38 10.92
N ILE A 53 12.24 -6.07 10.64
CA ILE A 53 13.44 -5.27 10.66
C ILE A 53 13.35 -4.29 11.83
N ASP A 54 14.17 -4.53 12.86
CA ASP A 54 14.33 -3.60 13.96
C ASP A 54 14.63 -2.20 13.42
N SER A 55 13.81 -1.23 13.81
CA SER A 55 13.91 0.17 13.37
C SER A 55 15.27 0.80 13.69
N GLU A 56 16.07 0.17 14.54
CA GLU A 56 17.40 0.63 14.98
C GLU A 56 18.56 0.20 14.05
N CYS A 57 18.34 -0.74 13.12
CA CYS A 57 19.40 -1.13 12.19
C CYS A 57 19.73 0.02 11.22
N PRO A 58 20.99 0.36 10.92
CA PRO A 58 21.30 1.37 9.91
C PRO A 58 20.79 0.92 8.52
N LEU A 59 20.35 1.87 7.70
CA LEU A 59 19.96 1.60 6.31
C LEU A 59 21.19 1.18 5.49
N GLY A 60 21.06 0.11 4.71
CA GLY A 60 22.05 -0.25 3.72
C GLY A 60 22.21 0.81 2.61
N PRO A 61 23.33 0.80 1.86
CA PRO A 61 23.58 1.77 0.78
C PRO A 61 22.52 1.73 -0.33
N ASP A 62 21.91 0.57 -0.56
CA ASP A 62 20.84 0.36 -1.55
C ASP A 62 19.44 0.37 -0.95
N GLU A 63 19.33 0.70 0.34
CA GLU A 63 18.07 0.72 1.07
C GLU A 63 17.59 2.14 1.28
N VAL A 64 16.27 2.27 1.26
CA VAL A 64 15.54 3.49 1.58
C VAL A 64 14.45 3.17 2.59
N GLN A 65 14.18 4.12 3.47
CA GLN A 65 13.00 4.12 4.31
C GLN A 65 11.88 4.86 3.58
N CYS A 66 10.83 4.14 3.25
CA CYS A 66 9.61 4.66 2.67
C CYS A 66 8.65 4.98 3.81
N THR A 67 8.19 6.23 3.88
CA THR A 67 7.12 6.63 4.80
C THR A 67 5.94 7.10 3.98
N LEU A 68 4.82 6.41 4.13
CA LEU A 68 3.56 6.75 3.51
C LEU A 68 2.69 7.52 4.48
N GLN A 69 1.96 8.51 3.96
CA GLN A 69 1.00 9.28 4.71
C GLN A 69 -0.25 9.47 3.86
N MET A 70 -1.39 9.04 4.39
CA MET A 70 -2.68 9.34 3.76
C MET A 70 -3.21 10.68 4.29
N GLN A 71 -3.62 11.55 3.37
CA GLN A 71 -4.32 12.79 3.67
C GLN A 71 -5.73 12.74 3.08
N HIS A 72 -6.72 12.97 3.94
CA HIS A 72 -8.11 13.12 3.55
C HIS A 72 -8.45 14.60 3.43
N VAL A 73 -8.99 14.99 2.27
CA VAL A 73 -9.46 16.33 1.96
C VAL A 73 -10.96 16.23 1.75
N GLY A 74 -11.71 16.68 2.76
CA GLY A 74 -13.17 16.72 2.70
C GLY A 74 -13.66 17.66 1.60
N ALA A 75 -14.72 17.28 0.91
CA ALA A 75 -15.39 18.15 -0.03
C ALA A 75 -15.95 19.42 0.66
N PRO A 76 -15.96 20.59 0.00
CA PRO A 76 -16.62 21.78 0.51
C PRO A 76 -18.11 21.50 0.74
N SER A 77 -18.62 21.79 1.94
CA SER A 77 -20.03 21.57 2.29
C SER A 77 -20.93 22.71 1.83
N ASP A 78 -20.69 23.25 0.63
CA ASP A 78 -21.35 24.48 0.16
C ASP A 78 -22.79 24.23 -0.33
N ASN A 79 -23.17 22.98 -0.56
CA ASN A 79 -24.49 22.60 -1.04
C ASN A 79 -25.13 21.47 -0.19
N PRO A 80 -26.29 21.71 0.45
CA PRO A 80 -26.97 20.69 1.25
C PRO A 80 -27.67 19.61 0.40
N TYR A 81 -27.80 19.80 -0.91
CA TYR A 81 -28.49 18.86 -1.81
C TYR A 81 -27.54 17.95 -2.58
N PHE A 82 -26.29 18.37 -2.77
CA PHE A 82 -25.26 17.61 -3.48
C PHE A 82 -23.95 17.71 -2.70
N SER A 83 -23.55 16.59 -2.10
CA SER A 83 -22.23 16.47 -1.50
C SER A 83 -21.24 16.03 -2.57
N ASP A 84 -20.24 16.86 -2.83
CA ASP A 84 -19.12 16.44 -3.66
C ASP A 84 -18.37 15.30 -2.97
N PRO A 85 -17.76 14.37 -3.74
CA PRO A 85 -16.99 13.28 -3.16
C PRO A 85 -15.70 13.80 -2.54
N ASP A 86 -15.29 13.15 -1.45
CA ASP A 86 -14.03 13.44 -0.79
C ASP A 86 -12.83 13.08 -1.68
N THR A 87 -11.71 13.74 -1.42
CA THR A 87 -10.44 13.44 -2.08
C THR A 87 -9.44 12.87 -1.08
N PHE A 88 -8.91 11.69 -1.38
CA PHE A 88 -7.86 11.04 -0.63
C PHE A 88 -6.57 11.10 -1.42
N VAL A 89 -5.48 11.54 -0.78
CA VAL A 89 -4.16 11.66 -1.40
C VAL A 89 -3.16 10.85 -0.59
N LEU A 90 -2.52 9.88 -1.23
CA LEU A 90 -1.46 9.10 -0.62
C LEU A 90 -0.12 9.75 -0.95
N TYR A 91 0.64 10.10 0.07
CA TYR A 91 1.96 10.68 -0.08
C TYR A 91 3.04 9.67 0.27
N LEU A 92 4.12 9.67 -0.51
CA LEU A 92 5.34 8.93 -0.21
C LEU A 92 6.46 9.91 0.13
N THR A 93 7.15 9.62 1.23
CA THR A 93 8.40 10.25 1.63
C THR A 93 9.49 9.20 1.60
N VAL A 94 10.57 9.47 0.86
CA VAL A 94 11.72 8.55 0.75
C VAL A 94 12.89 9.13 1.51
N THR A 95 13.50 8.32 2.39
CA THR A 95 14.70 8.68 3.15
C THR A 95 15.81 7.68 2.84
N GLY A 96 16.92 8.13 2.27
CA GLY A 96 18.08 7.28 1.96
C GLY A 96 19.13 7.26 3.07
N ALA A 97 20.03 6.28 3.03
CA ALA A 97 21.22 6.24 3.88
C ALA A 97 22.14 7.43 3.56
N VAL A 98 22.26 8.40 4.47
CA VAL A 98 23.26 9.47 4.34
C VAL A 98 24.52 9.03 5.07
N HIS A 99 25.53 8.57 4.34
CA HIS A 99 26.87 8.39 4.90
C HIS A 99 27.53 9.76 5.06
N VAL A 100 27.26 10.46 6.17
CA VAL A 100 28.08 11.64 6.53
C VAL A 100 29.17 11.19 7.47
N ARG A 101 30.40 11.14 6.95
CA ARG A 101 31.61 11.05 7.76
C ARG A 101 31.72 12.36 8.57
N GLY A 102 31.23 12.35 9.80
CA GLY A 102 31.55 13.37 10.81
C GLY A 102 30.57 14.52 11.02
N SER A 103 29.34 14.50 10.50
CA SER A 103 28.33 15.52 10.85
C SER A 103 27.04 14.88 11.36
N ARG A 104 26.71 15.18 12.62
CA ARG A 104 25.35 14.98 13.14
C ARG A 104 24.40 15.85 12.30
N THR A 105 23.30 15.24 11.88
CA THR A 105 22.17 15.88 11.19
C THR A 105 22.50 16.53 9.85
N ALA A 106 22.79 15.72 8.83
CA ALA A 106 22.36 16.10 7.49
C ALA A 106 20.91 15.67 7.34
N GLU A 107 19.98 16.63 7.29
CA GLU A 107 18.61 16.39 6.86
C GLU A 107 18.66 15.68 5.50
N ALA A 108 18.47 14.37 5.53
CA ALA A 108 18.21 13.58 4.34
C ALA A 108 17.06 14.27 3.60
N SER A 109 17.29 14.69 2.36
CA SER A 109 16.34 15.43 1.54
C SER A 109 14.95 14.78 1.58
N ARG A 110 14.08 15.26 2.47
CA ARG A 110 12.77 14.68 2.74
C ARG A 110 11.81 15.16 1.67
N ARG A 111 11.87 14.55 0.48
CA ARG A 111 10.95 14.86 -0.61
C ARG A 111 9.67 14.06 -0.41
N ARG A 112 8.56 14.78 -0.24
CA ARG A 112 7.20 14.23 -0.20
C ARG A 112 6.62 14.31 -1.61
N ILE A 113 6.26 13.17 -2.18
CA ILE A 113 5.63 13.07 -3.49
C ILE A 113 4.22 12.51 -3.36
N VAL A 114 3.35 12.79 -4.33
CA VAL A 114 2.04 12.14 -4.42
C VAL A 114 2.24 10.78 -5.07
N LEU A 115 1.90 9.72 -4.33
CA LEU A 115 1.99 8.35 -4.81
C LEU A 115 0.70 7.91 -5.53
N ASP A 116 -0.45 8.32 -5.01
CA ASP A 116 -1.75 7.95 -5.57
C ASP A 116 -2.81 8.96 -5.14
N ARG A 117 -3.90 9.05 -5.90
CA ARG A 117 -5.03 9.92 -5.62
C ARG A 117 -6.34 9.21 -5.93
N TYR A 118 -7.24 9.19 -4.95
CA TYR A 118 -8.57 8.63 -5.08
C TYR A 118 -9.61 9.70 -4.78
N GLN A 119 -10.61 9.83 -5.64
CA GLN A 119 -11.75 10.71 -5.42
C GLN A 119 -13.02 9.85 -5.31
N GLY A 120 -13.71 9.93 -4.19
CA GLY A 120 -14.87 9.08 -3.91
C GLY A 120 -15.11 8.89 -2.42
N TRP A 121 -15.68 7.74 -2.08
CA TRP A 121 -16.02 7.37 -0.71
C TRP A 121 -15.10 6.23 -0.27
N SER A 122 -14.47 6.32 0.90
CA SER A 122 -13.57 5.28 1.46
C SER A 122 -14.25 3.91 1.61
N ASP A 123 -15.57 3.92 1.75
CA ASP A 123 -16.39 2.71 1.87
C ASP A 123 -16.81 2.12 0.51
N SER A 124 -16.47 2.76 -0.60
CA SER A 124 -16.73 2.24 -1.94
C SER A 124 -16.03 0.89 -2.17
N LEU A 125 -16.58 0.06 -3.06
CA LEU A 125 -15.96 -1.19 -3.49
C LEU A 125 -14.66 -0.93 -4.27
N GLU A 126 -14.60 0.20 -4.97
CA GLU A 126 -13.48 0.61 -5.80
C GLU A 126 -12.42 1.39 -5.03
N ALA A 127 -12.70 1.74 -3.77
CA ALA A 127 -11.75 2.46 -2.94
C ALA A 127 -10.52 1.60 -2.64
N PRO A 128 -9.30 2.12 -2.86
CA PRO A 128 -8.06 1.49 -2.40
C PRO A 128 -8.07 1.30 -0.88
N GLU A 129 -7.35 0.29 -0.37
CA GLU A 129 -7.33 0.01 1.07
C GLU A 129 -6.74 1.16 1.89
N TRP A 130 -5.74 1.86 1.33
CA TRP A 130 -5.10 2.99 1.99
C TRP A 130 -6.04 4.17 2.26
N THR A 131 -7.19 4.26 1.57
CA THR A 131 -8.19 5.32 1.81
C THR A 131 -8.93 5.15 3.14
N ARG A 132 -8.93 3.94 3.71
CA ARG A 132 -9.57 3.63 5.00
C ARG A 132 -8.67 3.89 6.20
N TRP A 133 -7.44 4.33 5.98
CA TRP A 133 -6.55 4.71 7.06
C TRP A 133 -7.14 5.88 7.84
N ALA A 134 -6.77 6.04 9.11
CA ALA A 134 -7.13 7.25 9.83
C ALA A 134 -6.44 8.46 9.17
N SER A 135 -7.10 9.61 9.14
CA SER A 135 -6.50 10.82 8.56
C SER A 135 -5.18 11.15 9.27
N GLY A 136 -4.11 11.33 8.49
CA GLY A 136 -2.77 11.56 9.03
C GLY A 136 -2.03 10.31 9.50
N GLN A 137 -2.63 9.12 9.42
CA GLN A 137 -1.95 7.86 9.69
C GLN A 137 -0.76 7.69 8.75
N THR A 138 0.37 7.32 9.34
CA THR A 138 1.62 7.07 8.64
C THR A 138 2.03 5.61 8.77
N THR A 139 2.45 5.01 7.67
CA THR A 139 3.08 3.69 7.67
C THR A 139 4.50 3.83 7.13
N ALA A 140 5.47 3.22 7.78
CA ALA A 140 6.85 3.28 7.36
C ALA A 140 7.42 1.86 7.24
N PHE A 141 8.16 1.62 6.16
CA PHE A 141 8.85 0.35 5.93
C PHE A 141 10.12 0.58 5.12
N ARG A 142 11.03 -0.39 5.18
CA ARG A 142 12.30 -0.34 4.45
C ARG A 142 12.17 -1.10 3.14
N GLN A 143 12.85 -0.60 2.12
CA GLN A 143 12.85 -1.24 0.82
C GLN A 143 14.14 -0.97 0.06
N ARG A 144 14.45 -1.84 -0.88
CA ARG A 144 15.50 -1.59 -1.87
C ARG A 144 15.07 -0.49 -2.83
N LYS A 145 16.01 0.38 -3.20
CA LYS A 145 15.83 1.46 -4.19
C LYS A 145 15.24 0.95 -5.51
N SER A 146 15.71 -0.20 -6.01
CA SER A 146 15.23 -0.81 -7.25
C SER A 146 13.75 -1.19 -7.19
N SER A 147 13.35 -1.86 -6.10
CA SER A 147 11.97 -2.29 -5.90
C SER A 147 11.02 -1.10 -5.74
N LEU A 148 11.46 -0.02 -5.10
CA LEU A 148 10.71 1.23 -5.07
C LEU A 148 10.56 1.86 -6.46
N ALA A 149 11.64 1.92 -7.24
CA ALA A 149 11.61 2.47 -8.59
C ALA A 149 10.65 1.70 -9.52
N ASP A 150 10.60 0.37 -9.38
CA ASP A 150 9.66 -0.46 -10.14
C ASP A 150 8.20 -0.15 -9.78
N VAL A 151 7.90 0.00 -8.49
CA VAL A 151 6.54 0.35 -8.03
C VAL A 151 6.15 1.72 -8.55
N VAL A 152 7.04 2.71 -8.43
CA VAL A 152 6.80 4.07 -8.90
C VAL A 152 6.52 4.09 -10.41
N ARG A 153 7.32 3.36 -11.21
CA ARG A 153 7.09 3.26 -12.66
C ARG A 153 5.75 2.61 -13.01
N ASN A 154 5.28 1.67 -12.18
CA ASN A 154 4.02 0.96 -12.41
C ASN A 154 2.79 1.65 -11.79
N ALA A 155 2.98 2.50 -10.79
CA ALA A 155 1.92 3.10 -9.99
C ALA A 155 1.66 4.57 -10.35
N LEU A 156 2.69 5.32 -10.75
CA LEU A 156 2.55 6.73 -11.08
C LEU A 156 2.24 6.92 -12.56
N TRP A 157 1.33 7.85 -12.84
CA TRP A 157 1.19 8.44 -14.15
C TRP A 157 2.49 9.18 -14.52
N GLU A 158 2.86 9.16 -15.82
CA GLU A 158 4.19 9.54 -16.34
C GLU A 158 4.76 10.86 -15.75
N ASP A 159 3.91 11.84 -15.48
CA ASP A 159 4.30 13.16 -14.96
C ASP A 159 4.89 13.16 -13.54
N ALA A 160 4.59 12.16 -12.71
CA ALA A 160 5.09 12.09 -11.32
C ALA A 160 6.34 11.20 -11.18
N VAL A 161 6.70 10.46 -12.25
CA VAL A 161 7.81 9.50 -12.25
C VAL A 161 9.17 10.21 -12.28
N THR A 162 9.33 11.21 -13.16
CA THR A 162 10.60 11.94 -13.37
C THR A 162 11.17 12.56 -12.10
N PRO A 163 10.42 13.37 -11.31
CA PRO A 163 10.98 14.00 -10.12
C PRO A 163 11.36 13.00 -9.01
N LEU A 164 10.77 11.79 -9.00
CA LEU A 164 11.14 10.75 -8.06
C LEU A 164 12.34 9.92 -8.53
N ILE A 165 12.44 9.60 -9.82
CA ILE A 165 13.66 8.99 -10.37
C ILE A 165 14.85 9.93 -10.13
N ASP A 166 14.71 11.22 -10.44
CA ASP A 166 15.75 12.23 -10.15
C ASP A 166 16.09 12.30 -8.65
N ALA A 167 15.11 12.10 -7.76
CA ALA A 167 15.35 12.06 -6.32
C ALA A 167 16.10 10.79 -5.88
N LEU A 168 15.79 9.65 -6.48
CA LEU A 168 16.49 8.39 -6.23
C LEU A 168 17.91 8.41 -6.78
N ASP A 169 18.12 8.97 -7.96
CA ASP A 169 19.43 9.14 -8.59
C ASP A 169 20.27 10.18 -7.85
N ALA A 170 19.68 11.29 -7.39
CA ALA A 170 20.38 12.24 -6.53
C ALA A 170 20.78 11.63 -5.17
N ALA A 171 20.02 10.65 -4.67
CA ALA A 171 20.40 9.87 -3.49
C ALA A 171 21.46 8.81 -3.80
N HIS A 172 21.67 8.45 -5.07
CA HIS A 172 22.72 7.54 -5.53
C HIS A 172 24.05 8.28 -5.78
N LEU A 173 24.00 9.50 -6.31
CA LEU A 173 25.16 10.32 -6.68
C LEU A 173 25.92 10.99 -5.52
N ARG A 174 25.50 10.82 -4.27
CA ARG A 174 26.19 11.36 -3.07
C ARG A 174 27.13 10.36 -2.39
N HIS A 175 27.49 9.28 -3.08
CA HIS A 175 28.51 8.33 -2.66
C HIS A 175 29.91 8.74 -3.10
#